data_AF-A0AAV5AKX2-F1
#
_entry.id   AF-A0AAV5AKX2-F1
#
_cell.length_a   1.000
_cell.length_b   1.000
_cell.length_c   1.000
_cell.angle_alpha   90.00
_cell.angle_beta   90.00
_cell.angle_gamma   90.00
#
_symmetry.space_group_name_H-M   'P 1'
#
loop_
_entity.id
_entity.type
_entity.pdbx_description
1 polymer ?
#
loop_
_entity_poly.entity_id
_entity_poly.type
_entity_poly.pdbx_seq_one_letter_code
_entity_poly.pdbx_strand_id
1 'polypeptide(L)'
;MPSSTTNDDTRYSLLSDTDRLEDGTDEERKVHRDGSSLSRTTFLWKLFALVELLVILGMALFVFKRNRNSGSPSVYTLAQEAIEYETVVFHNSFGEDATPYQGEPSPELDARWNALYHMGVSKISKEEADKLPNKTAMIPGEPGKYISVRVQVEHCLDMLRQAIMCSPDTAPVVWQWSESLAQNVMTWDVAHTCVKFDKLQEWARERVVHQFDAYARIEGNPVIHH
;
A
#
# COMPACT_ATOMS: atom_id res chain seq x y z
N MET A 1 -72.70 13.89 17.39
CA MET A 1 -71.75 14.39 16.37
C MET A 1 -70.74 13.27 16.13
N PRO A 2 -70.67 12.73 14.91
CA PRO A 2 -70.12 11.40 14.58
C PRO A 2 -68.63 11.52 14.16
N SER A 3 -67.84 10.48 13.94
CA SER A 3 -67.96 9.41 12.94
C SER A 3 -66.86 8.35 13.21
N SER A 4 -67.14 7.06 13.43
CA SER A 4 -67.56 6.02 12.46
C SER A 4 -66.44 5.63 11.47
N THR A 5 -66.17 4.38 11.10
CA THR A 5 -66.63 3.03 11.50
C THR A 5 -65.72 2.02 10.76
N THR A 6 -65.65 0.82 11.32
CA THR A 6 -65.11 -0.43 10.78
C THR A 6 -65.87 -0.96 9.55
N ASN A 7 -65.13 -1.76 8.77
CA ASN A 7 -65.49 -3.01 8.08
C ASN A 7 -66.66 -3.07 7.07
N ASP A 8 -66.27 -3.46 5.86
CA ASP A 8 -66.50 -4.78 5.25
C ASP A 8 -67.92 -5.22 4.84
N ASP A 9 -67.88 -5.82 3.65
CA ASP A 9 -68.70 -6.89 3.12
C ASP A 9 -70.17 -6.70 2.63
N THR A 10 -70.23 -6.77 1.30
CA THR A 10 -71.09 -7.63 0.45
C THR A 10 -72.64 -7.58 0.46
N ARG A 11 -73.13 -7.29 -0.76
CA ARG A 11 -74.07 -8.11 -1.60
C ARG A 11 -75.57 -8.01 -1.28
N TYR A 12 -76.37 -7.74 -2.32
CA TYR A 12 -77.64 -8.37 -2.78
C TYR A 12 -78.16 -7.48 -3.94
N SER A 13 -77.98 -7.83 -5.23
CA SER A 13 -78.88 -8.63 -6.08
C SER A 13 -80.33 -8.10 -6.08
N LEU A 14 -80.95 -7.79 -7.22
CA LEU A 14 -81.65 -8.76 -8.08
C LEU A 14 -82.45 -8.01 -9.18
N LEU A 15 -82.86 -8.78 -10.20
CA LEU A 15 -83.91 -8.56 -11.22
C LEU A 15 -83.43 -7.84 -12.50
N SER A 16 -83.17 -8.54 -13.62
CA SER A 16 -84.01 -9.42 -14.48
C SER A 16 -84.45 -8.65 -15.72
N ASP A 17 -84.06 -9.21 -16.87
CA ASP A 17 -84.75 -9.24 -18.16
C ASP A 17 -85.24 -7.93 -18.75
N THR A 18 -84.68 -7.52 -19.90
CA THR A 18 -85.27 -7.84 -21.22
C THR A 18 -84.62 -7.00 -22.32
N ASP A 19 -84.36 -7.70 -23.43
CA ASP A 19 -84.08 -7.16 -24.76
C ASP A 19 -85.11 -6.11 -25.23
N ARG A 20 -84.68 -5.23 -26.16
CA ARG A 20 -85.29 -4.96 -27.49
C ARG A 20 -84.92 -3.53 -27.98
N LEU A 21 -83.89 -3.39 -28.81
CA LEU A 21 -83.88 -3.25 -30.30
C LEU A 21 -83.97 -1.80 -30.83
N GLU A 22 -83.29 -1.62 -31.97
CA GLU A 22 -83.38 -0.58 -33.01
C GLU A 22 -82.60 0.73 -32.77
N ASP A 23 -81.56 1.03 -33.55
CA ASP A 23 -81.48 1.37 -34.99
C ASP A 23 -81.41 2.90 -35.17
N GLY A 24 -80.62 3.37 -36.13
CA GLY A 24 -80.54 4.77 -36.52
C GLY A 24 -79.14 5.37 -36.43
N THR A 25 -78.50 5.46 -37.60
CA THR A 25 -77.28 6.21 -37.91
C THR A 25 -77.37 7.68 -37.53
N ASP A 26 -76.26 8.31 -37.14
CA ASP A 26 -76.00 9.71 -37.51
C ASP A 26 -74.50 10.04 -37.47
N GLU A 27 -74.11 10.82 -38.46
CA GLU A 27 -72.77 11.21 -38.81
C GLU A 27 -72.07 12.11 -37.76
N GLU A 28 -70.73 12.03 -37.79
CA GLU A 28 -69.76 13.07 -37.38
C GLU A 28 -69.69 13.54 -35.91
N ARG A 29 -68.78 12.91 -35.14
CA ARG A 29 -67.82 13.67 -34.29
C ARG A 29 -66.52 12.91 -34.06
N LYS A 30 -65.45 13.38 -34.73
CA LYS A 30 -64.04 12.99 -34.50
C LYS A 30 -63.64 13.14 -33.03
N VAL A 31 -63.00 12.10 -32.46
CA VAL A 31 -61.88 12.25 -31.50
C VAL A 31 -60.84 11.14 -31.74
N HIS A 32 -59.67 11.55 -32.23
CA HIS A 32 -58.43 10.78 -32.22
C HIS A 32 -57.89 10.63 -30.79
N ARG A 33 -57.56 9.40 -30.36
CA ARG A 33 -56.46 9.03 -29.43
C ARG A 33 -56.48 7.50 -29.27
N ASP A 34 -55.40 6.74 -29.29
CA ASP A 34 -53.97 7.03 -29.28
C ASP A 34 -53.23 5.74 -29.66
N GLY A 35 -52.50 5.73 -30.78
CA GLY A 35 -51.72 4.56 -31.26
C GLY A 35 -50.22 4.66 -30.99
N SER A 36 -49.78 5.56 -30.09
CA SER A 36 -48.38 5.98 -29.97
C SER A 36 -47.61 5.45 -28.75
N SER A 37 -48.26 4.72 -27.85
CA SER A 37 -47.68 4.31 -26.56
C SER A 37 -46.64 3.17 -26.65
N LEU A 38 -46.84 2.20 -27.56
CA LEU A 38 -46.01 0.99 -27.62
C LEU A 38 -44.62 1.20 -28.25
N SER A 39 -44.48 2.19 -29.13
CA SER A 39 -43.21 2.49 -29.84
C SER A 39 -42.25 3.35 -29.01
N ARG A 40 -42.78 4.27 -28.17
CA ARG A 40 -41.95 5.18 -27.37
C ARG A 40 -41.34 4.48 -26.16
N THR A 41 -42.08 3.57 -25.52
CA THR A 41 -41.57 2.78 -24.39
C THR A 41 -40.45 1.82 -24.82
N THR A 42 -40.64 1.10 -25.92
CA THR A 42 -39.61 0.20 -26.48
C THR A 42 -38.35 0.95 -26.92
N PHE A 43 -38.49 2.16 -27.45
CA PHE A 43 -37.36 3.04 -27.76
C PHE A 43 -36.60 3.48 -26.51
N LEU A 44 -37.31 3.88 -25.44
CA LEU A 44 -36.69 4.28 -24.17
C LEU A 44 -35.95 3.11 -23.49
N TRP A 45 -36.50 1.89 -23.54
CA TRP A 45 -35.82 0.69 -23.03
C TRP A 45 -34.56 0.33 -23.82
N LYS A 46 -34.58 0.49 -25.15
CA LYS A 46 -33.39 0.31 -25.99
C LYS A 46 -32.31 1.36 -25.70
N LEU A 47 -32.71 2.61 -25.47
CA LEU A 47 -31.78 3.68 -25.09
C LEU A 47 -31.16 3.41 -23.71
N PHE A 48 -31.97 2.98 -22.73
CA PHE A 48 -31.49 2.60 -21.40
C PHE A 48 -30.50 1.43 -21.46
N ALA A 49 -30.84 0.36 -22.19
CA ALA A 49 -29.95 -0.78 -22.38
C ALA A 49 -28.63 -0.41 -23.08
N LEU A 50 -28.66 0.54 -24.03
CA LEU A 50 -27.46 1.05 -24.69
C LEU A 50 -26.57 1.84 -23.70
N VAL A 51 -27.17 2.67 -22.86
CA VAL A 51 -26.43 3.43 -21.84
C VAL A 51 -25.76 2.50 -20.83
N GLU A 52 -26.47 1.48 -20.34
CA GLU A 52 -25.90 0.47 -19.44
C GLU A 52 -24.71 -0.27 -20.10
N LEU A 53 -24.86 -0.66 -21.37
CA LEU A 53 -23.79 -1.34 -22.10
C LEU A 53 -22.57 -0.44 -22.31
N LEU A 54 -22.77 0.86 -22.58
CA LEU A 54 -21.69 1.84 -22.69
C LEU A 54 -21.00 2.10 -21.34
N VAL A 55 -21.75 2.12 -20.23
CA VAL A 55 -21.19 2.24 -18.87
C VAL A 55 -20.35 1.02 -18.52
N ILE A 56 -20.87 -0.20 -18.78
CA ILE A 56 -20.15 -1.45 -18.55
C ILE A 56 -18.89 -1.51 -19.42
N LEU A 57 -18.97 -1.15 -20.69
CA LEU A 57 -17.81 -1.10 -21.58
C LEU A 57 -16.78 -0.05 -21.12
N GLY A 58 -17.24 1.13 -20.71
CA GLY A 58 -16.37 2.17 -20.16
C GLY A 58 -15.67 1.73 -18.87
N MET A 59 -16.40 1.05 -17.98
CA MET A 59 -15.86 0.48 -16.74
C MET A 59 -14.88 -0.66 -17.03
N ALA A 60 -15.19 -1.54 -17.98
CA ALA A 60 -14.30 -2.61 -18.41
C ALA A 60 -13.00 -2.05 -19.02
N LEU A 61 -13.08 -1.03 -19.88
CA LEU A 61 -11.91 -0.35 -20.45
C LEU A 61 -11.12 0.41 -19.40
N PHE A 62 -11.79 1.04 -18.42
CA PHE A 62 -11.14 1.70 -17.29
C PHE A 62 -10.40 0.69 -16.41
N VAL A 63 -11.02 -0.44 -16.06
CA VAL A 63 -10.39 -1.53 -15.31
C VAL A 63 -9.24 -2.13 -16.11
N PHE A 64 -9.41 -2.38 -17.41
CA PHE A 64 -8.35 -2.92 -18.26
C PHE A 64 -7.16 -1.96 -18.40
N LYS A 65 -7.42 -0.66 -18.58
CA LYS A 65 -6.37 0.37 -18.62
C LYS A 65 -5.69 0.57 -17.27
N ARG A 66 -6.45 0.52 -16.17
CA ARG A 66 -5.93 0.60 -14.80
C ARG A 66 -5.07 -0.63 -14.46
N ASN A 67 -5.52 -1.83 -14.83
CA ASN A 67 -4.80 -3.08 -14.59
C ASN A 67 -3.53 -3.18 -15.44
N ARG A 68 -3.52 -2.58 -16.64
CA ARG A 68 -2.32 -2.48 -17.48
C ARG A 68 -1.32 -1.44 -16.95
N ASN A 69 -1.80 -0.43 -16.22
CA ASN A 69 -0.97 0.60 -15.59
C ASN A 69 -0.66 0.31 -14.11
N SER A 70 -1.10 -0.82 -13.55
CA SER A 70 -0.76 -1.23 -12.17
C SER A 70 0.55 -2.03 -12.07
N GLY A 71 1.41 -1.95 -13.07
CA GLY A 71 2.82 -2.19 -12.87
C GLY A 71 3.38 -1.04 -12.04
N SER A 72 3.82 -1.31 -10.81
CA SER A 72 4.53 -0.35 -9.97
C SER A 72 5.56 0.43 -10.80
N PRO A 73 5.67 1.77 -10.67
CA PRO A 73 6.70 2.50 -11.39
C PRO A 73 8.06 1.98 -10.93
N SER A 74 8.67 1.13 -11.77
CA SER A 74 10.05 0.68 -11.61
C SER A 74 10.93 1.91 -11.77
N VAL A 75 11.40 2.45 -10.65
CA VAL A 75 12.57 3.33 -10.69
C VAL A 75 13.68 2.52 -11.35
N TYR A 76 14.24 3.04 -12.44
CA TYR A 76 15.34 2.37 -13.15
C TYR A 76 16.43 1.98 -12.14
N THR A 77 16.63 0.67 -11.99
CA THR A 77 17.69 0.11 -11.17
C THR A 77 18.75 -0.48 -12.07
N LEU A 78 20.01 -0.10 -11.83
CA LEU A 78 21.16 -0.61 -12.55
C LEU A 78 21.31 -2.13 -12.40
N ALA A 79 20.79 -2.68 -11.30
CA ALA A 79 20.82 -4.11 -11.03
C ALA A 79 19.72 -4.90 -11.75
N GLN A 80 18.88 -4.29 -12.60
CA GLN A 80 17.70 -4.96 -13.17
C GLN A 80 18.04 -6.25 -13.92
N GLU A 81 19.21 -6.31 -14.56
CA GLU A 81 19.69 -7.50 -15.29
C GLU A 81 20.26 -8.60 -14.38
N ALA A 82 20.55 -8.27 -13.11
CA ALA A 82 21.10 -9.17 -12.11
C ALA A 82 20.06 -9.60 -11.05
N ILE A 83 18.82 -9.09 -11.12
CA ILE A 83 17.75 -9.47 -10.18
C ILE A 83 17.25 -10.86 -10.57
N GLU A 84 17.53 -11.82 -9.70
CA GLU A 84 16.94 -13.17 -9.73
C GLU A 84 16.06 -13.35 -8.49
N TYR A 85 14.88 -13.94 -8.66
CA TYR A 85 13.95 -14.18 -7.56
C TYR A 85 14.00 -15.66 -7.16
N GLU A 86 14.29 -15.91 -5.89
CA GLU A 86 14.15 -17.22 -5.28
C GLU A 86 12.94 -17.24 -4.34
N THR A 87 12.12 -18.28 -4.42
CA THR A 87 11.05 -18.50 -3.44
C THR A 87 11.62 -19.26 -2.27
N VAL A 88 11.85 -18.56 -1.17
CA VAL A 88 12.32 -19.16 0.09
C VAL A 88 11.19 -19.24 1.10
N VAL A 89 11.15 -20.32 1.88
CA VAL A 89 10.27 -20.42 3.06
C VAL A 89 11.04 -19.83 4.24
N PHE A 90 10.47 -18.79 4.86
CA PHE A 90 11.06 -18.21 6.06
C PHE A 90 10.79 -19.13 7.25
N HIS A 91 11.85 -19.63 7.86
CA HIS A 91 11.78 -20.34 9.12
C HIS A 91 11.73 -19.34 10.28
N ASN A 92 11.05 -19.72 11.36
CA ASN A 92 10.80 -18.82 12.50
C ASN A 92 12.07 -18.48 13.30
N SER A 93 13.22 -19.09 12.97
CA SER A 93 14.52 -18.83 13.59
C SER A 93 14.56 -19.16 15.09
N PHE A 94 13.78 -20.16 15.53
CA PHE A 94 13.76 -20.67 16.90
C PHE A 94 14.05 -22.18 16.97
N GLY A 95 14.72 -22.63 18.04
CA GLY A 95 14.96 -24.05 18.29
C GLY A 95 15.88 -24.70 17.26
N GLU A 96 15.41 -25.80 16.63
CA GLU A 96 16.16 -26.53 15.59
C GLU A 96 16.32 -25.72 14.29
N ASP A 97 15.52 -24.67 14.10
CA ASP A 97 15.54 -23.78 12.92
C ASP A 97 16.46 -22.56 13.10
N ALA A 98 17.39 -22.59 14.06
CA ALA A 98 18.33 -21.50 14.29
C ALA A 98 19.28 -21.29 13.09
N THR A 99 19.43 -20.03 12.66
CA THR A 99 20.32 -19.66 11.56
C THR A 99 21.78 -19.59 12.01
N PRO A 100 22.74 -19.69 11.07
CA PRO A 100 24.17 -19.49 11.36
C PRO A 100 24.55 -18.09 11.87
N TYR A 101 23.58 -17.16 11.92
CA TYR A 101 23.74 -15.78 12.37
C TYR A 101 23.15 -15.55 13.77
N GLN A 102 22.74 -16.61 14.46
CA GLN A 102 22.19 -16.58 15.81
C GLN A 102 23.11 -17.33 16.79
N GLY A 103 23.10 -16.90 18.06
CA GLY A 103 23.88 -17.52 19.12
C GLY A 103 24.48 -16.50 20.08
N GLU A 104 25.30 -16.99 21.01
CA GLU A 104 26.05 -16.14 21.93
C GLU A 104 27.04 -15.23 21.19
N PRO A 105 27.29 -14.00 21.67
CA PRO A 105 28.27 -13.11 21.10
C PRO A 105 29.64 -13.80 20.99
N SER A 106 30.20 -13.86 19.78
CA SER A 106 31.50 -14.47 19.54
C SER A 106 32.21 -13.82 18.34
N PRO A 107 33.55 -13.83 18.31
CA PRO A 107 34.31 -13.31 17.17
C PRO A 107 33.97 -14.00 15.84
N GLU A 108 33.62 -15.29 15.89
CA GLU A 108 33.18 -16.04 14.71
C GLU A 108 31.84 -15.53 14.18
N LEU A 109 30.88 -15.29 15.08
CA LEU A 109 29.58 -14.74 14.71
C LEU A 109 29.71 -13.33 14.11
N ASP A 110 30.54 -12.48 14.71
CA ASP A 110 30.85 -11.16 14.14
C ASP A 110 31.53 -11.28 12.77
N ALA A 111 32.44 -12.25 12.57
CA ALA A 111 33.05 -12.49 11.27
C ALA A 111 32.04 -12.92 10.20
N ARG A 112 31.05 -13.75 10.56
CA ARG A 112 29.96 -14.17 9.66
C ARG A 112 29.10 -12.98 9.23
N TRP A 113 28.74 -12.10 10.17
CA TRP A 113 28.03 -10.87 9.85
C TRP A 113 28.89 -9.93 8.98
N ASN A 114 30.16 -9.74 9.33
CA ASN A 114 31.08 -8.90 8.57
C ASN A 114 31.25 -9.36 7.12
N ALA A 115 31.25 -10.68 6.87
CA ALA A 115 31.36 -11.24 5.52
C ALA A 115 30.20 -10.82 4.60
N LEU A 116 29.00 -10.56 5.14
CA LEU A 116 27.85 -10.10 4.35
C LEU A 116 28.00 -8.65 3.86
N TYR A 117 28.85 -7.84 4.49
CA TYR A 117 28.88 -6.39 4.30
C TYR A 117 29.93 -5.90 3.27
N HIS A 118 30.68 -6.79 2.63
CA HIS A 118 31.85 -6.45 1.79
C HIS A 118 31.53 -6.09 0.31
N MET A 119 30.48 -5.30 0.05
CA MET A 119 30.06 -4.95 -1.32
C MET A 119 30.43 -3.51 -1.71
N GLY A 120 31.67 -3.24 -2.16
CA GLY A 120 32.20 -1.88 -2.41
C GLY A 120 31.38 -0.91 -3.31
N VAL A 121 31.90 0.30 -3.48
CA VAL A 121 31.34 1.28 -4.43
C VAL A 121 31.34 0.68 -5.84
N SER A 122 30.20 0.71 -6.52
CA SER A 122 30.05 0.14 -7.85
C SER A 122 30.40 1.17 -8.92
N LYS A 123 31.08 0.73 -9.98
CA LYS A 123 31.41 1.57 -11.15
C LYS A 123 30.38 1.36 -12.25
N ILE A 124 29.92 2.45 -12.87
CA ILE A 124 29.00 2.42 -14.01
C ILE A 124 29.56 3.19 -15.20
N SER A 125 29.10 2.85 -16.40
CA SER A 125 29.38 3.58 -17.63
C SER A 125 28.65 4.92 -17.68
N LYS A 126 29.03 5.76 -18.64
CA LYS A 126 28.36 7.03 -18.92
C LYS A 126 26.90 6.82 -19.33
N GLU A 127 26.65 5.82 -20.17
CA GLU A 127 25.33 5.51 -20.70
C GLU A 127 24.38 5.05 -19.60
N GLU A 128 24.89 4.29 -18.63
CA GLU A 128 24.16 3.90 -17.41
C GLU A 128 23.92 5.08 -16.48
N ALA A 129 24.94 5.92 -16.28
CA ALA A 129 24.82 7.13 -15.46
C ALA A 129 23.83 8.14 -16.05
N ASP A 130 23.70 8.19 -17.38
CA ASP A 130 22.77 9.09 -18.06
C ASP A 130 21.30 8.67 -17.92
N LYS A 131 21.04 7.39 -17.64
CA LYS A 131 19.69 6.87 -17.33
C LYS A 131 19.25 7.17 -15.90
N LEU A 132 20.16 7.60 -15.02
CA LEU A 132 19.82 7.93 -13.64
C LEU A 132 19.04 9.26 -13.58
N PRO A 133 17.96 9.34 -12.77
CA PRO A 133 17.20 10.58 -12.59
C PRO A 133 18.06 11.68 -11.94
N ASN A 134 19.02 11.29 -11.11
CA ASN A 134 20.00 12.19 -10.49
C ASN A 134 21.40 11.87 -11.04
N LYS A 135 22.14 12.90 -11.46
CA LYS A 135 23.52 12.74 -11.93
C LYS A 135 24.45 12.37 -10.78
N THR A 136 25.47 11.59 -11.09
CA THR A 136 26.48 11.12 -10.12
C THR A 136 27.89 11.54 -10.54
N ALA A 137 28.85 11.43 -9.62
CA ALA A 137 30.24 11.87 -9.83
C ALA A 137 31.03 10.91 -10.73
N MET A 138 31.93 11.48 -11.55
CA MET A 138 32.92 10.71 -12.31
C MET A 138 34.06 10.27 -11.38
N ILE A 139 34.64 9.10 -11.65
CA ILE A 139 35.78 8.58 -10.88
C ILE A 139 37.05 9.35 -11.28
N PRO A 140 37.77 9.97 -10.33
CA PRO A 140 39.06 10.62 -10.62
C PRO A 140 40.06 9.61 -11.22
N GLY A 141 40.63 9.93 -12.38
CA GLY A 141 41.59 9.06 -13.08
C GLY A 141 40.98 8.02 -14.03
N GLU A 142 39.65 7.88 -14.10
CA GLU A 142 38.96 6.97 -15.05
C GLU A 142 37.91 7.73 -15.89
N PRO A 143 38.31 8.38 -17.01
CA PRO A 143 37.40 9.14 -17.85
C PRO A 143 36.23 8.29 -18.36
N GLY A 144 34.99 8.78 -18.18
CA GLY A 144 33.78 8.08 -18.62
C GLY A 144 33.26 6.99 -17.68
N LYS A 145 33.90 6.79 -16.52
CA LYS A 145 33.40 5.93 -15.45
C LYS A 145 32.83 6.76 -14.31
N TYR A 146 31.68 6.35 -13.82
CA TYR A 146 30.91 7.07 -12.83
C TYR A 146 30.70 6.20 -11.58
N ILE A 147 30.56 6.87 -10.44
CA ILE A 147 30.31 6.24 -9.15
C ILE A 147 28.83 5.94 -9.03
N SER A 148 28.44 4.68 -8.84
CA SER A 148 27.10 4.32 -8.40
C SER A 148 27.11 4.02 -6.91
N VAL A 149 26.16 4.61 -6.19
CA VAL A 149 26.03 4.41 -4.74
C VAL A 149 25.58 2.98 -4.47
N ARG A 150 26.24 2.39 -3.48
CA ARG A 150 26.00 1.07 -2.87
C ARG A 150 24.56 0.95 -2.35
N VAL A 151 24.02 -0.26 -2.28
CA VAL A 151 22.87 -0.55 -1.40
C VAL A 151 23.34 -0.32 0.04
N GLN A 152 23.11 0.87 0.58
CA GLN A 152 23.82 1.36 1.76
C GLN A 152 23.24 0.83 3.09
N VAL A 153 22.50 -0.27 3.06
CA VAL A 153 21.73 -0.79 4.21
C VAL A 153 22.64 -1.57 5.17
N GLU A 154 23.73 -2.16 4.69
CA GLU A 154 24.56 -3.12 5.43
C GLU A 154 25.20 -2.54 6.71
N HIS A 155 25.92 -1.42 6.61
CA HIS A 155 26.60 -0.85 7.79
C HIS A 155 25.62 -0.21 8.76
N CYS A 156 24.47 0.27 8.29
CA CYS A 156 23.42 0.80 9.16
C CYS A 156 22.83 -0.30 10.04
N LEU A 157 22.62 -1.50 9.48
CA LEU A 157 22.15 -2.65 10.24
C LEU A 157 23.18 -3.11 11.27
N ASP A 158 24.48 -3.13 10.92
CA ASP A 158 25.51 -3.48 11.89
C ASP A 158 25.66 -2.42 13.00
N MET A 159 25.65 -1.13 12.65
CA MET A 159 25.62 -0.06 13.66
C MET A 159 24.41 -0.17 14.59
N LEU A 160 23.23 -0.52 14.05
CA LEU A 160 22.02 -0.73 14.84
C LEU A 160 22.15 -1.96 15.75
N ARG A 161 22.63 -3.08 15.22
CA ARG A 161 22.90 -4.31 16.00
C ARG A 161 23.82 -4.01 17.17
N GLN A 162 24.96 -3.34 16.90
CA GLN A 162 25.92 -2.96 17.93
C GLN A 162 25.30 -2.00 18.96
N ALA A 163 24.54 -0.99 18.52
CA ALA A 163 23.87 -0.06 19.43
C ALA A 163 22.86 -0.77 20.35
N ILE A 164 22.06 -1.70 19.83
CA ILE A 164 21.12 -2.50 20.62
C ILE A 164 21.86 -3.42 21.59
N MET A 165 22.97 -4.05 21.17
CA MET A 165 23.79 -4.88 22.06
C MET A 165 24.44 -4.07 23.19
N CYS A 166 24.84 -2.81 22.92
CA CYS A 166 25.40 -1.92 23.93
C CYS A 166 24.35 -1.35 24.89
N SER A 167 23.08 -1.31 24.50
CA SER A 167 21.99 -0.76 25.32
C SER A 167 20.73 -1.59 25.14
N PRO A 168 20.74 -2.86 25.59
CA PRO A 168 19.60 -3.75 25.42
C PRO A 168 18.47 -3.34 26.35
N ASP A 169 17.24 -3.49 25.87
CA ASP A 169 16.08 -3.40 26.74
C ASP A 169 16.00 -4.65 27.61
N THR A 170 16.04 -4.47 28.93
CA THR A 170 15.99 -5.55 29.91
C THR A 170 14.60 -5.73 30.53
N ALA A 171 13.59 -4.98 30.04
CA ALA A 171 12.21 -5.16 30.48
C ALA A 171 11.74 -6.59 30.20
N PRO A 172 11.26 -7.34 31.21
CA PRO A 172 10.83 -8.71 31.02
C PRO A 172 9.52 -8.74 30.23
N VAL A 173 9.47 -9.59 29.21
CA VAL A 173 8.21 -9.95 28.55
C VAL A 173 7.39 -10.80 29.51
N VAL A 174 6.09 -10.53 29.61
CA VAL A 174 5.21 -11.19 30.58
C VAL A 174 4.21 -12.12 29.89
N TRP A 175 3.79 -13.15 30.61
CA TRP A 175 2.70 -14.04 30.22
C TRP A 175 1.41 -13.62 30.92
N GLN A 176 0.32 -13.48 30.16
CA GLN A 176 -0.98 -13.08 30.67
C GLN A 176 -2.09 -13.98 30.11
N TRP A 177 -3.14 -14.23 30.89
CA TRP A 177 -4.29 -15.00 30.44
C TRP A 177 -5.12 -14.21 29.44
N SER A 178 -5.36 -14.79 28.27
CA SER A 178 -6.29 -14.26 27.26
C SER A 178 -7.60 -15.02 27.33
N GLU A 179 -8.68 -14.34 27.74
CA GLU A 179 -10.03 -14.93 27.76
C GLU A 179 -10.51 -15.33 26.37
N SER A 180 -10.18 -14.55 25.34
CA SER A 180 -10.59 -14.84 23.95
C SER A 180 -9.93 -16.10 23.39
N LEU A 181 -8.72 -16.41 23.84
CA LEU A 181 -7.95 -17.56 23.37
C LEU A 181 -7.93 -18.71 24.37
N ALA A 182 -8.51 -18.52 25.57
CA ALA A 182 -8.46 -19.44 26.70
C ALA A 182 -7.05 -20.01 26.96
N GLN A 183 -6.03 -19.16 26.87
CA GLN A 183 -4.62 -19.55 27.06
C GLN A 183 -3.77 -18.39 27.58
N ASN A 184 -2.64 -18.71 28.20
CA ASN A 184 -1.61 -17.73 28.50
C ASN A 184 -0.90 -17.31 27.21
N VAL A 185 -0.85 -16.01 26.96
CA VAL A 185 -0.17 -15.41 25.82
C VAL A 185 0.94 -14.48 26.28
N MET A 186 2.00 -14.42 25.50
CA MET A 186 3.11 -13.50 25.72
C MET A 186 2.70 -12.09 25.28
N THR A 187 2.84 -11.12 26.17
CA THR A 187 2.47 -9.71 25.93
C THR A 187 3.72 -8.84 25.91
N TRP A 188 3.90 -8.10 24.82
CA TRP A 188 5.05 -7.21 24.61
C TRP A 188 4.79 -5.77 25.11
N ASP A 189 3.55 -5.43 25.43
CA ASP A 189 3.14 -4.12 25.96
C ASP A 189 3.53 -4.00 27.45
N VAL A 190 4.82 -3.93 27.73
CA VAL A 190 5.38 -3.81 29.09
C VAL A 190 5.95 -2.42 29.34
N ALA A 191 6.28 -2.12 30.59
CA ALA A 191 6.90 -0.85 30.93
C ALA A 191 8.38 -0.86 30.54
N HIS A 192 8.82 0.18 29.82
CA HIS A 192 10.20 0.34 29.33
C HIS A 192 10.85 1.60 29.94
N THR A 193 12.18 1.59 30.07
CA THR A 193 12.95 2.78 30.46
C THR A 193 13.65 3.36 29.24
N CYS A 194 13.23 4.55 28.81
CA CYS A 194 13.76 5.20 27.62
C CYS A 194 14.51 6.50 27.94
N VAL A 195 15.47 6.86 27.10
CA VAL A 195 16.03 8.22 27.09
C VAL A 195 14.92 9.19 26.67
N LYS A 196 14.79 10.31 27.37
CA LYS A 196 13.89 11.40 26.97
C LYS A 196 14.41 12.05 25.68
N PHE A 197 13.91 11.58 24.55
CA PHE A 197 14.43 11.95 23.24
C PHE A 197 14.38 13.46 22.98
N ASP A 198 13.29 14.13 23.36
CA ASP A 198 13.15 15.58 23.19
C ASP A 198 14.24 16.37 23.94
N LYS A 199 14.64 15.90 25.13
CA LYS A 199 15.71 16.53 25.91
C LYS A 199 17.08 16.34 25.25
N LEU A 200 17.32 15.18 24.66
CA LEU A 200 18.54 14.94 23.89
C LEU A 200 18.59 15.83 22.63
N GLN A 201 17.47 15.96 21.92
CA GLN A 201 17.36 16.84 20.75
C GLN A 201 17.54 18.32 21.10
N GLU A 202 16.92 18.78 22.19
CA GLU A 202 17.08 20.15 22.70
C GLU A 202 18.56 20.43 23.01
N TRP A 203 19.21 19.54 23.77
CA TRP A 203 20.63 19.63 24.08
C TRP A 203 21.52 19.71 22.83
N ALA A 204 21.21 18.91 21.80
CA ALA A 204 21.95 18.90 20.54
C ALA A 204 21.74 20.19 19.73
N ARG A 205 20.51 20.70 19.68
CA ARG A 205 20.14 21.91 18.92
C ARG A 205 20.85 23.15 19.44
N GLU A 206 20.98 23.28 20.77
CA GLU A 206 21.71 24.38 21.42
C GLU A 206 23.21 24.40 21.09
N ARG A 207 23.76 23.30 20.55
CA ARG A 207 25.20 23.09 20.35
C ARG A 207 25.57 22.88 18.88
N VAL A 208 24.70 23.29 17.96
CA VAL A 208 24.96 23.18 16.52
C VAL A 208 26.15 24.06 16.13
N VAL A 209 27.13 23.48 15.45
CA VAL A 209 28.23 24.23 14.84
C VAL A 209 27.73 24.83 13.52
N HIS A 210 27.61 26.16 13.47
CA HIS A 210 27.11 26.86 12.28
C HIS A 210 28.15 27.00 11.17
N GLN A 211 29.44 26.96 11.50
CA GLN A 211 30.55 27.07 10.56
C GLN A 211 31.58 26.00 10.90
N PHE A 212 31.63 24.96 10.08
CA PHE A 212 32.62 23.89 10.16
C PHE A 212 33.34 23.78 8.81
N ASP A 213 34.66 24.03 8.80
CA ASP A 213 35.50 23.82 7.63
C ASP A 213 36.17 22.44 7.72
N ALA A 214 35.65 21.48 6.97
CA ALA A 214 36.15 20.11 6.95
C ALA A 214 37.55 19.97 6.32
N TYR A 215 38.07 21.01 5.66
CA TYR A 215 39.36 21.00 4.97
C TYR A 215 40.44 21.78 5.73
N ALA A 216 40.06 22.54 6.77
CA ALA A 216 41.01 23.26 7.60
C ALA A 216 41.80 22.29 8.50
N ARG A 217 43.10 22.14 8.22
CA ARG A 217 44.01 21.41 9.12
C ARG A 217 44.41 22.32 10.27
N ILE A 218 43.98 21.96 11.48
CA ILE A 218 44.37 22.64 12.71
C ILE A 218 45.51 21.85 13.36
N GLU A 219 46.64 22.51 13.58
CA GLU A 219 47.79 21.91 14.24
C GLU A 219 47.45 21.52 15.69
N GLY A 220 47.79 20.29 16.09
CA GLY A 220 47.45 19.74 17.41
C GLY A 220 46.13 18.96 17.48
N ASN A 221 45.29 18.99 16.43
CA ASN A 221 44.11 18.12 16.39
C ASN A 221 44.50 16.65 16.25
N PRO A 222 43.67 15.71 16.76
CA PRO A 222 43.87 14.28 16.54
C PRO A 222 43.96 13.95 15.05
N VAL A 223 44.98 13.17 14.67
CA VAL A 223 45.18 12.69 13.30
C VAL A 223 45.02 11.18 13.29
N ILE A 224 44.16 10.68 12.41
CA ILE A 224 44.01 9.25 12.17
C ILE A 224 45.01 8.85 11.08
N HIS A 225 45.89 7.90 11.41
CA HIS A 225 46.77 7.25 10.43
C HIS A 225 46.08 5.94 10.01
N HIS A 226 45.51 5.94 8.80
CA HIS A 226 44.99 4.72 8.18
C HIS A 226 46.12 3.92 7.54
#